data_AF-A0A971EN06-F1
#
_entry.id   AF-A0A971EN06-F1
#
_cell.length_a   1.000
_cell.length_b   1.000
_cell.length_c   1.000
_cell.angle_alpha   90.00
_cell.angle_beta   90.00
_cell.angle_gamma   90.00
#
_symmetry.space_group_name_H-M   'P 1'
#
loop_
_entity.id
_entity.type
_entity.pdbx_description
1 polymer ?
#
loop_
_entity_poly.entity_id
_entity_poly.type
_entity_poly.pdbx_seq_one_letter_code
_entity_poly.pdbx_strand_id
1 'polypeptide(L)'
;METFLLTILSILAFIGIAWLVYSIYYYSKTKTLDAGYKLILLVPENSESKLEGIIRRIYLEKIPEKLMTDGKVYLVIHAGNNETVKIANTLKKMYPLEVLQDSGGVLYDILNRN
;
A
#
# COMPACT_ATOMS: atom_id res chain seq x y z
N MET A 1 46.23 -18.16 -6.62
CA MET A 1 45.47 -17.26 -5.72
C MET A 1 44.62 -16.28 -6.53
N GLU A 2 45.18 -15.68 -7.58
CA GLU A 2 44.51 -14.71 -8.46
C GLU A 2 43.28 -15.28 -9.21
N THR A 3 43.37 -16.49 -9.75
CA THR A 3 42.26 -17.17 -10.44
C THR A 3 41.07 -17.45 -9.51
N PHE A 4 41.31 -17.76 -8.25
CA PHE A 4 40.25 -17.95 -7.26
C PHE A 4 39.53 -16.63 -6.96
N LEU A 5 40.30 -15.54 -6.81
CA LEU A 5 39.77 -14.20 -6.56
C LEU A 5 38.92 -13.70 -7.74
N LEU A 6 39.41 -13.90 -8.98
CA LEU A 6 38.68 -13.57 -10.20
C LEU A 6 37.38 -14.37 -10.33
N THR A 7 37.38 -15.64 -9.93
CA THR A 7 36.19 -16.50 -9.96
C THR A 7 35.12 -15.98 -8.99
N ILE A 8 35.52 -15.62 -7.76
CA ILE A 8 34.60 -15.03 -6.78
C ILE A 8 34.05 -13.69 -7.29
N LEU A 9 34.91 -12.83 -7.83
CA LEU A 9 34.51 -11.53 -8.36
C LEU A 9 33.50 -11.68 -9.50
N SER A 10 33.71 -12.64 -10.39
CA SER A 10 32.80 -12.95 -11.50
C SER A 10 31.43 -13.42 -11.01
N ILE A 11 31.39 -14.27 -9.99
CA ILE A 11 30.11 -14.74 -9.41
C ILE A 11 29.37 -13.59 -8.76
N LEU A 12 30.07 -12.74 -8.00
CA LEU A 12 29.48 -11.58 -7.34
C LEU A 12 28.93 -10.56 -8.33
N ALA A 13 29.69 -10.30 -9.41
CA ALA A 13 29.25 -9.43 -10.50
C ALA A 13 27.99 -9.98 -11.18
N PHE A 14 27.94 -11.28 -11.44
CA PHE A 14 26.78 -11.92 -12.05
C PHE A 14 25.53 -11.83 -11.15
N ILE A 15 25.69 -12.10 -9.84
CA ILE A 15 24.62 -11.94 -8.85
C ILE A 15 24.15 -10.48 -8.81
N GLY A 16 25.08 -9.52 -8.79
CA GLY A 16 24.77 -8.09 -8.80
C GLY A 16 23.94 -7.68 -10.01
N ILE A 17 24.36 -8.10 -11.21
CA ILE A 17 23.62 -7.82 -12.46
C ILE A 17 22.24 -8.47 -12.44
N ALA A 18 22.13 -9.73 -12.00
CA ALA A 18 20.84 -10.43 -11.91
C ALA A 18 19.88 -9.69 -10.97
N TRP A 19 20.38 -9.21 -9.83
CA TRP A 19 19.58 -8.42 -8.88
C TRP A 19 19.15 -7.07 -9.46
N LEU A 20 20.04 -6.42 -10.21
CA LEU A 20 19.77 -5.15 -10.87
C LEU A 20 18.68 -5.29 -11.94
N VAL A 21 18.78 -6.32 -12.79
CA VAL A 21 17.75 -6.63 -13.80
C VAL A 21 16.41 -6.95 -13.14
N TYR A 22 16.41 -7.76 -12.07
CA TYR A 22 15.19 -8.07 -11.31
C TYR A 22 14.56 -6.82 -10.71
N SER A 23 15.38 -5.93 -10.12
CA SER A 23 14.94 -4.68 -9.53
C SER A 23 14.30 -3.76 -10.58
N ILE A 24 14.93 -3.59 -11.74
CA ILE A 24 14.39 -2.79 -12.86
C ILE A 24 13.06 -3.38 -13.36
N TYR A 25 12.99 -4.70 -13.51
CA TYR A 25 11.77 -5.37 -13.97
C TYR A 25 10.62 -5.18 -12.98
N TYR A 26 10.89 -5.34 -11.67
CA TYR A 26 9.90 -5.11 -10.62
C TYR A 26 9.43 -3.65 -10.59
N TYR A 27 10.37 -2.69 -10.63
CA TYR A 27 10.05 -1.25 -10.67
C TYR A 27 9.28 -0.84 -11.93
N SER A 28 9.55 -1.49 -13.06
CA SER A 28 8.84 -1.19 -14.32
C SER A 28 7.41 -1.73 -14.30
N LYS A 29 7.20 -2.90 -13.68
CA LYS A 29 5.86 -3.50 -13.53
C LYS A 29 4.97 -2.70 -12.57
N THR A 30 5.53 -2.14 -11.50
CA THR A 30 4.76 -1.28 -10.57
C THR A 30 4.39 0.07 -11.17
N LYS A 31 5.10 0.53 -12.22
CA LYS A 31 4.85 1.83 -12.85
C LYS A 31 3.86 1.78 -14.02
N THR A 32 3.46 0.60 -14.50
CA THR A 32 2.80 0.44 -15.82
C THR A 32 1.41 -0.17 -15.81
N LEU A 33 0.83 -0.46 -14.64
CA LEU A 33 -0.58 -0.86 -14.56
C LEU A 33 -1.37 0.20 -13.80
N ASP A 34 -1.42 1.40 -14.40
CA ASP A 34 -2.48 2.35 -14.11
C ASP A 34 -3.81 1.77 -14.64
N ALA A 35 -4.42 0.91 -13.85
CA ALA A 35 -5.70 0.30 -14.17
C ALA A 35 -6.89 1.22 -13.83
N GLY A 36 -6.63 2.43 -13.34
CA GLY A 36 -7.64 3.41 -12.94
C GLY A 36 -8.40 3.07 -11.65
N TYR A 37 -8.03 2.00 -10.94
CA TYR A 37 -8.75 1.55 -9.74
C TYR A 37 -8.17 2.16 -8.46
N LYS A 38 -9.07 2.66 -7.60
CA LYS A 38 -8.76 3.17 -6.26
C LYS A 38 -9.37 2.25 -5.19
N LEU A 39 -8.56 1.83 -4.21
CA LEU A 39 -8.99 1.07 -3.05
C LEU A 39 -9.49 2.04 -1.98
N ILE A 40 -10.78 1.95 -1.71
CA ILE A 40 -11.46 2.74 -0.70
C ILE A 40 -11.86 1.80 0.44
N LEU A 41 -11.37 2.09 1.65
CA LEU A 41 -11.77 1.43 2.88
C LEU A 41 -12.75 2.30 3.63
N LEU A 42 -13.96 1.77 3.79
CA LEU A 42 -14.96 2.32 4.68
C LEU A 42 -14.72 1.76 6.08
N VAL A 43 -14.51 2.65 7.04
CA VAL A 43 -14.26 2.26 8.43
C VAL A 43 -15.58 2.33 9.19
N PRO A 44 -16.18 1.19 9.60
CA PRO A 44 -17.39 1.23 10.40
C PRO A 44 -17.12 1.85 11.77
N GLU A 45 -18.17 2.38 12.40
CA GLU A 45 -18.10 2.93 13.75
C GLU A 45 -17.53 1.88 14.74
N ASN A 46 -16.78 2.34 15.76
CA ASN A 46 -16.11 1.51 16.77
C ASN A 46 -15.07 0.48 16.24
N SER A 47 -14.57 0.61 15.02
CA SER A 47 -13.58 -0.33 14.43
C SER A 47 -12.12 0.11 14.55
N GLU A 48 -11.85 1.07 15.44
CA GLU A 48 -10.58 1.79 15.58
C GLU A 48 -9.42 0.86 15.94
N SER A 49 -9.67 -0.07 16.87
CA SER A 49 -8.70 -1.06 17.33
C SER A 49 -8.32 -2.10 16.25
N LYS A 50 -9.18 -2.32 15.26
CA LYS A 50 -8.92 -3.23 14.14
C LYS A 50 -8.32 -2.52 12.92
N LEU A 51 -8.51 -1.20 12.81
CA LEU A 51 -8.09 -0.41 11.66
C LEU A 51 -6.59 -0.52 11.39
N GLU A 52 -5.77 -0.39 12.43
CA GLU A 52 -4.32 -0.52 12.31
C GLU A 52 -3.91 -1.89 11.78
N GLY A 53 -4.49 -2.96 12.33
CA GLY A 53 -4.18 -4.33 11.92
C GLY A 53 -4.55 -4.59 10.45
N ILE A 54 -5.70 -4.07 10.02
CA ILE A 54 -6.16 -4.17 8.63
C ILE A 54 -5.21 -3.43 7.69
N ILE A 55 -4.91 -2.17 7.98
CA ILE A 55 -4.00 -1.34 7.17
C ILE A 55 -2.63 -2.00 7.08
N ARG A 56 -2.08 -2.45 8.21
CA ARG A 56 -0.78 -3.13 8.24
C ARG A 56 -0.78 -4.40 7.40
N ARG A 57 -1.84 -5.20 7.46
CA ARG A 57 -1.99 -6.40 6.62
C ARG A 57 -2.06 -6.04 5.13
N ILE A 58 -2.81 -5.01 4.75
CA ILE A 58 -2.95 -4.56 3.36
C ILE A 58 -1.59 -4.22 2.74
N TYR A 59 -0.74 -3.49 3.48
CA TYR A 59 0.61 -3.16 3.01
C TYR A 59 1.57 -4.35 3.08
N LEU A 60 1.45 -5.21 4.09
CA LEU A 60 2.26 -6.42 4.20
C LEU A 60 2.02 -7.39 3.03
N GLU A 61 0.77 -7.53 2.59
CA GLU A 61 0.38 -8.36 1.44
C GLU A 61 0.62 -7.67 0.08
N LYS A 62 1.10 -6.42 0.11
CA LYS A 62 1.34 -5.58 -1.06
C LYS A 62 0.10 -5.44 -1.95
N ILE A 63 -1.08 -5.35 -1.33
CA ILE A 63 -2.35 -5.20 -2.04
C ILE A 63 -2.36 -3.92 -2.91
N PRO A 64 -1.90 -2.75 -2.41
CA PRO A 64 -1.88 -1.53 -3.23
C PRO A 64 -0.97 -1.66 -4.46
N GLU A 65 0.20 -2.28 -4.35
CA GLU A 65 1.09 -2.53 -5.50
C GLU A 65 0.50 -3.51 -6.52
N LYS A 66 -0.38 -4.41 -6.10
CA LYS A 66 -0.97 -5.44 -6.97
C LYS A 66 -2.25 -5.00 -7.67
N LEU A 67 -3.04 -4.16 -7.00
CA LEU A 67 -4.41 -3.83 -7.43
C LEU A 67 -4.58 -2.37 -7.85
N MET A 68 -3.66 -1.45 -7.50
CA MET A 68 -3.88 -0.02 -7.61
C MET A 68 -2.85 0.69 -8.47
N THR A 69 -3.32 1.75 -9.11
CA THR A 69 -2.49 2.68 -9.89
C THR A 69 -1.52 3.50 -9.04
N ASP A 70 -2.00 4.03 -7.92
CA ASP A 70 -1.32 5.10 -7.18
C ASP A 70 -0.63 4.60 -5.89
N GLY A 71 -0.77 3.30 -5.59
CA GLY A 71 -0.20 2.66 -4.41
C GLY A 71 -0.71 3.23 -3.08
N LYS A 72 -1.77 4.06 -3.11
CA LYS A 72 -2.32 4.74 -1.93
C LYS A 72 -3.59 4.09 -1.47
N VAL A 73 -3.81 4.02 -0.17
CA VAL A 73 -5.09 3.51 0.35
C VAL A 73 -5.95 4.67 0.82
N TYR A 74 -7.19 4.74 0.32
CA TYR A 74 -8.13 5.80 0.67
C TYR A 74 -9.03 5.34 1.81
N LEU A 75 -9.11 6.13 2.87
CA LEU A 75 -9.91 5.84 4.07
C LEU A 75 -11.08 6.80 4.13
N VAL A 76 -12.30 6.26 4.17
CA VAL A 76 -13.51 7.04 4.46
C VAL A 76 -13.86 6.82 5.93
N ILE A 77 -13.88 7.92 6.69
CA ILE A 77 -14.13 7.92 8.13
C ILE A 77 -15.37 8.78 8.41
N HIS A 78 -16.26 8.29 9.27
CA HIS A 78 -17.45 9.04 9.67
C HIS A 78 -17.09 10.33 10.41
N ALA A 79 -17.80 11.42 10.09
CA ALA A 79 -17.62 12.72 10.70
C ALA A 79 -18.12 12.70 12.16
N GLY A 80 -17.23 12.39 13.09
CA GLY A 80 -17.55 12.29 14.52
C GLY A 80 -16.61 11.37 15.29
N ASN A 81 -15.93 10.45 14.60
CA ASN A 81 -14.99 9.55 15.23
C ASN A 81 -13.56 10.14 15.29
N ASN A 82 -13.32 10.97 16.31
CA ASN A 82 -12.03 11.64 16.53
C ASN A 82 -10.87 10.66 16.80
N GLU A 83 -11.14 9.52 17.44
CA GLU A 83 -10.12 8.53 17.76
C GLU A 83 -9.63 7.81 16.51
N THR A 84 -10.55 7.40 15.63
CA THR A 84 -10.23 6.79 14.32
C THR A 84 -9.46 7.76 13.43
N VAL A 85 -9.82 9.05 13.40
CA VAL A 85 -9.06 10.08 12.66
C VAL A 85 -7.63 10.22 13.20
N LYS A 86 -7.45 10.17 14.52
CA LYS A 86 -6.12 10.24 15.15
C LYS A 86 -5.25 9.03 14.79
N ILE A 87 -5.82 7.84 14.78
CA ILE A 87 -5.14 6.61 14.36
C ILE A 87 -4.78 6.69 12.87
N ALA A 88 -5.72 7.09 12.01
CA ALA A 88 -5.49 7.24 10.57
C ALA A 88 -4.37 8.26 10.27
N ASN A 89 -4.33 9.40 10.98
CA ASN A 89 -3.26 10.38 10.87
C ASN A 89 -1.90 9.84 11.33
N THR A 90 -1.88 8.96 12.33
CA THR A 90 -0.66 8.29 12.78
C THR A 90 -0.16 7.31 11.72
N LEU A 91 -1.07 6.53 11.13
CA LEU A 91 -0.76 5.56 10.09
C LEU A 91 -0.32 6.24 8.78
N LYS A 92 -0.87 7.41 8.45
CA LYS A 92 -0.47 8.23 7.30
C LYS A 92 1.01 8.62 7.30
N LYS A 93 1.66 8.66 8.48
CA LYS A 93 3.10 8.91 8.58
C LYS A 93 3.95 7.70 8.16
N MET A 94 3.41 6.50 8.28
CA MET A 94 4.12 5.24 7.98
C MET A 94 3.75 4.64 6.63
N TYR A 95 2.53 4.88 6.16
CA TYR A 95 2.01 4.30 4.94
C TYR A 95 1.37 5.37 4.04
N PRO A 96 1.40 5.20 2.70
CA PRO A 96 0.80 6.12 1.76
C PRO A 96 -0.73 6.07 1.83
N LEU A 97 -1.30 6.75 2.82
CA LEU A 97 -2.73 6.77 3.13
C LEU A 97 -3.33 8.15 2.87
N GLU A 98 -4.57 8.17 2.40
CA GLU A 98 -5.33 9.40 2.18
C GLU A 98 -6.68 9.30 2.87
N VAL A 99 -6.94 10.20 3.82
CA VAL A 99 -8.22 10.24 4.54
C VAL A 99 -9.17 11.14 3.77
N LEU A 100 -10.26 10.57 3.30
CA LEU A 100 -11.35 11.26 2.66
C LEU A 100 -12.38 11.60 3.74
N GLN A 101 -12.73 12.89 3.83
CA GLN A 101 -13.87 13.30 4.64
C GLN A 101 -15.14 12.88 3.90
N ASP A 102 -16.03 12.17 4.60
CA ASP A 102 -17.34 11.84 4.07
C ASP A 102 -18.11 13.15 3.82
N SER A 103 -18.13 13.57 2.56
CA SER A 103 -18.73 14.86 2.15
C SER A 103 -20.24 14.75 1.94
N GLY A 104 -20.91 13.71 2.44
CA GLY A 104 -22.37 13.66 2.43
C GLY A 104 -23.05 12.32 2.63
N GLY A 105 -22.44 11.30 3.26
CA GLY A 105 -23.11 10.04 3.58
C GLY A 105 -23.45 9.15 2.37
N VAL A 106 -23.25 9.64 1.15
CA VAL A 106 -23.69 9.01 -0.11
C VAL A 106 -23.12 7.60 -0.29
N LEU A 107 -21.85 7.40 0.07
CA LEU A 107 -21.19 6.09 -0.06
C LEU A 107 -21.70 5.05 0.93
N TYR A 108 -22.06 5.47 2.16
CA TYR A 108 -22.66 4.60 3.15
C TYR A 108 -24.11 4.27 2.82
N ASP A 109 -24.87 5.25 2.34
CA ASP A 109 -26.29 5.09 2.02
C ASP A 109 -26.51 4.14 0.83
N ILE A 110 -25.57 4.07 -0.11
CA ILE A 110 -25.59 3.12 -1.23
C ILE A 110 -25.31 1.67 -0.77
N LEU A 111 -24.42 1.48 0.20
CA LEU A 111 -24.04 0.14 0.67
C LEU A 111 -25.00 -0.43 1.73
N ASN A 112 -25.69 0.41 2.48
CA ASN A 112 -26.65 0.02 3.50
C ASN A 112 -28.09 -0.16 2.94
N ARG A 113 -28.28 -0.02 1.62
CA ARG A 113 -29.57 -0.15 0.92
C ARG A 113 -29.84 -1.53 0.32
N ASN A 114 -29.01 -2.53 0.62
CA ASN A 114 -29.21 -3.94 0.29
C ASN A 114 -29.42 -4.77 1.55
#